data_AF-A0A1G9PV27-F1
#
_entry.id   AF-A0A1G9PV27-F1
#
_cell.length_a   1.000
_cell.length_b   1.000
_cell.length_c   1.000
_cell.angle_alpha   90.00
_cell.angle_beta   90.00
_cell.angle_gamma   90.00
#
_symmetry.space_group_name_H-M   'P 1'
#
loop_
_entity.id
_entity.type
_entity.pdbx_description
1 polymer ?
#
loop_
_entity_poly.entity_id
_entity_poly.type
_entity_poly.pdbx_seq_one_letter_code
_entity_poly.pdbx_strand_id
1 'polypeptide(L)' 'MGPILDTLIVGAGQAGLATSYWLSRAGVEHQLLERRETLGGAWQDRWDAFCLNTPNFSLALPGMPYDGPPRKHSCCGMTS' A
#
# COMPACT_ATOMS: atom_id res chain seq x y z
N MET A 1 -10.60 17.63 23.88
CA MET A 1 -11.46 17.18 22.76
C MET A 1 -10.55 17.06 21.55
N GLY A 2 -10.40 15.87 20.97
CA GLY A 2 -9.63 15.73 19.73
C GLY A 2 -10.34 16.42 18.57
N PRO A 3 -9.64 16.72 17.46
CA PRO A 3 -10.30 17.20 16.25
C PRO A 3 -11.36 16.20 15.79
N ILE A 4 -12.50 16.70 15.31
CA ILE A 4 -13.50 15.87 14.64
C ILE A 4 -12.94 15.56 13.25
N LEU A 5 -12.78 14.27 12.95
CA LEU A 5 -12.32 13.79 11.65
C LEU A 5 -13.52 13.31 10.86
N ASP A 6 -13.70 13.88 9.67
CA ASP A 6 -14.78 13.47 8.77
C ASP A 6 -14.48 12.12 8.10
N THR A 7 -13.20 11.82 7.87
CA THR A 7 -12.77 10.59 7.16
C THR A 7 -11.66 9.88 7.92
N LEU A 8 -11.89 8.59 8.19
CA LEU A 8 -10.93 7.69 8.83
C LEU A 8 -10.74 6.44 7.97
N ILE A 9 -9.50 6.17 7.57
CA ILE A 9 -9.13 4.99 6.80
C ILE A 9 -8.50 3.99 7.76
N VAL A 10 -9.02 2.76 7.78
CA VAL A 10 -8.49 1.67 8.62
C VAL A 10 -7.71 0.69 7.76
N GLY A 11 -6.42 0.55 8.07
CA GLY A 11 -5.44 -0.29 7.41
C GLY A 11 -4.55 0.47 6.44
N ALA A 12 -3.25 0.50 6.67
CA ALA A 12 -2.23 1.05 5.77
C ALA A 12 -1.62 -0.01 4.84
N GLY A 13 -2.46 -0.90 4.34
CA GLY A 13 -2.14 -1.78 3.22
C GLY A 13 -2.22 -1.04 1.87
N GLN A 14 -2.13 -1.77 0.76
CA GLN A 14 -2.17 -1.15 -0.57
C GLN A 14 -3.47 -0.37 -0.83
N ALA A 15 -4.61 -0.91 -0.43
CA ALA A 15 -5.90 -0.23 -0.58
C ALA A 15 -5.95 1.09 0.22
N GLY A 16 -5.57 1.06 1.50
CA GLY A 16 -5.60 2.25 2.35
C GLY A 16 -4.63 3.34 1.91
N LEU A 17 -3.42 2.97 1.49
CA LEU A 17 -2.44 3.91 0.94
C LEU A 17 -2.93 4.52 -0.38
N ALA A 18 -3.52 3.72 -1.27
CA ALA A 18 -4.09 4.23 -2.52
C ALA A 18 -5.27 5.18 -2.26
N THR A 19 -6.17 4.84 -1.33
CA THR A 19 -7.28 5.70 -0.94
C THR A 19 -6.79 7.01 -0.33
N SER A 20 -5.82 6.94 0.59
CA SER A 20 -5.20 8.11 1.20
C SER A 20 -4.59 9.04 0.15
N TYR A 21 -3.84 8.49 -0.82
CA TYR A 21 -3.27 9.27 -1.93
C TYR A 21 -4.32 10.07 -2.70
N TRP A 22 -5.44 9.45 -3.06
CA TRP A 22 -6.50 10.12 -3.82
C TRP A 22 -7.26 11.15 -2.98
N LEU A 23 -7.49 10.88 -1.70
CA LEU A 23 -8.13 11.83 -0.79
C LEU A 23 -7.24 13.05 -0.54
N SER A 24 -5.93 12.87 -0.35
CA SER A 24 -4.98 13.99 -0.26
C SER A 24 -5.02 14.85 -1.51
N ARG A 25 -5.09 14.23 -2.70
CA ARG A 25 -5.15 14.96 -3.97
C ARG A 25 -6.48 15.67 -4.20
N ALA A 26 -7.56 15.15 -3.63
CA ALA A 26 -8.87 15.78 -3.62
C ALA A 26 -9.01 16.89 -2.55
N GLY A 27 -7.99 17.09 -1.71
CA GLY A 27 -8.03 18.08 -0.62
C GLY A 27 -8.94 17.67 0.55
N VAL A 28 -9.22 16.37 0.70
CA VAL A 28 -10.03 15.84 1.80
C VAL A 28 -9.13 15.45 2.96
N GLU A 29 -9.33 16.13 4.09
CA GLU A 29 -8.67 15.78 5.36
C GLU A 29 -9.09 14.37 5.80
N HIS A 30 -8.10 13.53 6.09
CA HIS A 30 -8.34 12.17 6.55
C HIS A 30 -7.17 11.68 7.40
N GLN A 31 -7.45 10.70 8.26
CA GLN A 31 -6.40 9.98 8.97
C GLN A 31 -6.36 8.51 8.53
N LEU A 32 -5.17 7.95 8.55
CA LEU A 32 -4.91 6.54 8.25
C LEU A 32 -4.45 5.86 9.54
N LEU A 33 -5.17 4.82 9.97
CA LEU A 33 -4.83 4.03 11.14
C LEU A 33 -4.39 2.64 10.72
N GLU A 34 -3.21 2.22 11.17
CA GLU A 34 -2.70 0.88 10.99
C GLU A 34 -2.32 0.30 12.35
N ARG A 35 -2.57 -1.00 12.53
CA ARG A 35 -2.22 -1.70 13.75
C ARG A 35 -0.72 -1.99 13.81
N ARG A 36 -0.10 -2.18 12.64
CA ARG A 36 1.33 -2.47 12.50
C ARG A 36 2.18 -1.20 12.55
N GLU A 37 3.41 -1.35 13.01
CA GLU A 37 4.42 -0.27 12.98
C GLU A 37 4.89 0.06 11.56
N THR A 38 4.74 -0.88 10.62
CA THR A 38 5.24 -0.78 9.25
C THR A 38 4.10 -0.76 8.24
N LEU A 39 4.28 -0.01 7.15
CA LEU A 39 3.30 0.15 6.07
C LEU A 39 3.34 -1.04 5.10
N GLY A 40 2.23 -1.32 4.41
CA GLY A 40 2.14 -2.42 3.45
C GLY A 40 1.38 -3.64 3.96
N GLY A 41 0.85 -3.62 5.19
CA GLY A 41 -0.08 -4.62 5.70
C GLY A 41 0.47 -6.05 5.67
N ALA A 42 -0.37 -7.02 5.27
CA ALA A 42 -0.05 -8.45 5.32
C ALA A 42 1.03 -8.92 4.32
N TRP A 43 1.54 -8.03 3.45
CA TRP A 43 2.61 -8.36 2.51
C TRP A 43 3.93 -8.68 3.20
N GLN A 44 4.14 -8.18 4.42
CA GLN A 44 5.36 -8.43 5.19
C GLN A 44 5.40 -9.80 5.85
N ASP A 45 4.25 -10.48 5.98
CA ASP A 45 4.19 -11.83 6.56
C ASP A 45 4.29 -12.94 5.50
N ARG A 46 4.57 -12.57 4.25
CA ARG A 46 4.68 -13.55 3.16
C ARG A 46 6.06 -14.16 3.13
N TRP A 47 6.12 -15.45 2.79
CA TRP A 47 7.37 -16.20 2.68
C TRP A 47 8.19 -15.75 1.48
N ASP A 48 9.52 -15.87 1.57
CA ASP A 48 10.48 -15.35 0.58
C ASP A 48 10.24 -15.85 -0.86
N ALA A 49 9.70 -17.07 -1.00
CA ALA A 49 9.37 -17.67 -2.28
C ALA A 49 7.95 -17.35 -2.78
N PHE A 50 7.21 -16.44 -2.12
CA PHE A 50 5.87 -16.08 -2.56
C PHE A 50 5.96 -15.27 -3.86
N CYS A 51 5.48 -15.87 -4.96
CA CYS A 51 5.38 -15.19 -6.24
C CYS A 51 3.93 -14.89 -6.58
N LEU A 52 3.69 -13.62 -6.87
CA LEU A 52 2.42 -13.12 -7.36
C LEU A 52 2.13 -13.67 -8.76
N ASN A 53 0.88 -14.05 -8.96
CA ASN A 53 0.34 -14.47 -10.25
C ASN A 53 0.01 -13.28 -11.16
N THR A 54 0.12 -12.04 -10.64
CA THR A 54 -0.14 -10.78 -11.36
C THR A 54 1.15 -9.98 -11.55
N PRO A 55 1.34 -9.33 -12.71
CA PRO A 55 2.52 -8.50 -12.95
C PRO A 55 2.73 -7.42 -11.89
N ASN A 56 3.99 -7.13 -11.52
CA ASN A 56 4.33 -6.14 -10.50
C ASN A 56 3.78 -4.73 -10.79
N PHE A 57 3.72 -4.33 -12.05
CA PHE A 57 3.19 -3.01 -12.43
C PHE A 57 1.70 -2.86 -12.08
N SER A 58 0.95 -3.97 -12.00
CA SER A 58 -0.48 -3.95 -11.62
C SER A 58 -0.69 -3.77 -10.12
N LEU A 59 0.40 -3.85 -9.33
CA LEU A 59 0.42 -3.69 -7.88
C LEU A 59 1.12 -2.38 -7.47
N ALA A 60 1.46 -1.54 -8.46
CA ALA A 60 2.05 -0.24 -8.20
C ALA A 60 1.05 0.64 -7.46
N LEU A 61 1.52 1.31 -6.41
CA LEU A 61 0.71 2.32 -5.74
C LEU A 61 0.64 3.59 -6.59
N PRO A 62 -0.47 4.34 -6.52
CA PRO A 62 -0.58 5.63 -7.19
C PRO A 62 0.60 6.55 -6.78
N GLY A 63 1.37 7.03 -7.76
CA GLY A 63 2.55 7.86 -7.52
C GLY A 63 3.85 7.10 -7.23
N MET A 64 3.81 5.76 -7.12
CA MET A 64 5.01 4.90 -7.00
C MET A 64 5.08 3.91 -8.18
N PRO A 65 5.53 4.38 -9.36
CA PRO A 65 5.69 3.51 -10.52
C PRO A 65 6.72 2.41 -10.22
N TYR A 66 6.46 1.22 -10.77
CA TYR A 66 7.36 0.08 -10.64
C TYR A 66 8.53 0.22 -11.64
N ASP A 67 9.73 0.48 -11.14
CA ASP A 67 10.97 0.61 -11.95
C ASP A 67 11.74 -0.72 -12.11
N GLY A 68 11.16 -1.84 -11.67
CA GLY A 68 11.80 -3.15 -11.82
C GLY A 68 11.62 -3.76 -13.22
N PRO A 69 12.45 -4.76 -13.58
CA PRO A 69 12.33 -5.45 -14.85
C PRO A 69 10.95 -6.15 -14.96
N PRO A 70 10.34 -6.19 -16.16
CA PRO A 70 9.05 -6.85 -16.36
C PRO A 70 9.21 -8.37 -16.24
N ARG A 71 9.19 -8.89 -15.01
CA ARG A 71 9.17 -10.33 -14.74
C ARG A 71 7.73 -10.85 -14.76
N LYS A 72 7.55 -11.98 -15.42
CA LYS A 72 6.29 -12.71 -15.60
C LYS A 72 5.75 -13.32 -14.30
N HIS A 73 6.64 -13.47 -13.31
CA HIS A 73 6.35 -13.93 -11.95
C HIS A 73 7.00 -12.97 -10.98
N SER A 74 6.18 -12.41 -10.11
CA SER A 74 6.53 -11.37 -9.17
C SER A 74 6.79 -12.02 -7.82
N CYS A 75 7.93 -12.69 -7.69
CA CYS A 75 8.42 -13.14 -6.39
C CYS A 75 8.63 -11.90 -5.53
N CYS A 76 7.77 -11.75 -4.52
CA CYS A 76 7.77 -10.65 -3.58
C CYS A 76 8.91 -10.84 -2.58
N GLY A 77 10.15 -10.83 -3.08
CA GLY A 77 11.34 -10.60 -2.28
C GLY A 77 11.56 -9.10 -2.22
N MET A 78 10.91 -8.42 -1.29
CA MET A 78 11.39 -7.12 -0.82
C MET A 78 12.60 -7.40 0.08
N THR A 79 13.77 -7.64 -0.51
CA THR A 79 15.02 -7.46 0.22
C THR A 79 15.21 -5.96 0.39
N SER A 80 14.94 -5.51 1.62
CA SER A 80 15.41 -4.30 2.31
C SER A 80 15.47 -2.98 1.55
#